data_AF-A0A3C0EBI5-F1
#
_entry.id   AF-A0A3C0EBI5-F1
#
_cell.length_a   1.000
_cell.length_b   1.000
_cell.length_c   1.000
_cell.angle_alpha   90.00
_cell.angle_beta   90.00
_cell.angle_gamma   90.00
#
_symmetry.space_group_name_H-M   'P 1'
#
loop_
_entity.id
_entity.type
_entity.pdbx_description
1 polymer ?
#
loop_
_entity_poly.entity_id
_entity_poly.type
_entity_poly.pdbx_seq_one_letter_code
_entity_poly.pdbx_strand_id
1 'polypeptide(L)'
;MVGSQFTLEGLILAQPEAAASIFASDAQPSIAIVRNSDPFLAPPWRIIYRMINSDPSQAVKIMSEFHRIGETVIVAEALAQIAYDRDRLERSSKLPISLENNADLLARLVISEGEDWLEARLRVSVELFQGRMIANEVNPDFLDNYRETLEVSASHLDKSSASRLTAIIRRAFELS
;
A
#
# COMPACT_ATOMS: atom_id res chain seq x y z
N MET A 1 27.40 -27.60 8.28
CA MET A 1 27.20 -26.78 7.06
C MET A 1 25.80 -26.23 7.11
N VAL A 2 25.64 -24.95 7.45
CA VAL A 2 24.34 -24.28 7.36
C VAL A 2 24.18 -23.87 5.91
N GLY A 3 23.30 -24.54 5.18
CA GLY A 3 22.93 -24.13 3.84
C GLY A 3 22.37 -22.72 3.90
N SER A 4 23.01 -21.78 3.22
CA SER A 4 22.48 -20.44 3.02
C SER A 4 21.10 -20.61 2.39
N GLN A 5 20.05 -20.32 3.17
CA GLN A 5 18.70 -20.26 2.65
C GLN A 5 18.69 -19.19 1.58
N PHE A 6 18.38 -19.58 0.35
CA PHE A 6 18.17 -18.64 -0.75
C PHE A 6 17.05 -17.68 -0.32
N THR A 7 17.40 -16.43 -0.03
CA THR A 7 16.44 -15.43 0.43
C THR A 7 15.63 -14.92 -0.76
N LEU A 8 14.43 -14.39 -0.52
CA LEU A 8 13.67 -13.71 -1.56
C LEU A 8 14.50 -12.63 -2.25
N GLU A 9 15.23 -11.84 -1.46
CA GLU A 9 16.11 -10.79 -2.00
C GLU A 9 17.16 -11.41 -2.93
N GLY A 10 17.72 -12.56 -2.56
CA GLY A 10 18.58 -13.35 -3.45
C GLY A 10 17.86 -13.83 -4.71
N LEU A 11 16.60 -14.25 -4.64
CA LEU A 11 15.80 -14.68 -5.79
C LEU A 11 15.43 -13.51 -6.72
N ILE A 12 14.99 -12.37 -6.17
CA ILE A 12 14.67 -11.16 -6.93
C ILE A 12 15.92 -10.63 -7.64
N LEU A 13 17.07 -10.64 -6.96
CA LEU A 13 18.33 -10.19 -7.53
C LEU A 13 18.90 -11.17 -8.56
N ALA A 14 18.78 -12.48 -8.32
CA ALA A 14 19.35 -13.49 -9.20
C ALA A 14 18.45 -13.83 -10.41
N GLN A 15 17.12 -13.80 -10.25
CA GLN A 15 16.14 -14.22 -11.25
C GLN A 15 14.85 -13.37 -11.20
N PRO A 16 14.90 -12.11 -11.65
CA PRO A 16 13.78 -11.17 -11.56
C PRO A 16 12.52 -11.64 -12.31
N GLU A 17 12.68 -12.30 -13.45
CA GLU A 17 11.58 -12.82 -14.27
C GLU A 17 10.90 -14.03 -13.61
N ALA A 18 11.67 -14.90 -12.96
CA ALA A 18 11.12 -16.04 -12.20
C ALA A 18 10.40 -15.55 -10.93
N ALA A 19 10.96 -14.55 -10.24
CA ALA A 19 10.28 -13.91 -9.13
C ALA A 19 8.95 -13.29 -9.58
N ALA A 20 8.95 -12.53 -10.69
CA ALA A 20 7.73 -11.96 -11.27
C ALA A 20 6.71 -13.04 -11.65
N SER A 21 7.15 -14.17 -12.20
CA SER A 21 6.27 -15.30 -12.55
C SER A 21 5.65 -15.98 -11.32
N ILE A 22 6.39 -16.12 -10.21
CA ILE A 22 5.87 -16.62 -8.94
C ILE A 22 4.82 -15.66 -8.38
N PHE A 23 5.10 -14.35 -8.40
CA PHE A 23 4.13 -13.33 -8.01
C PHE A 23 2.86 -13.37 -8.87
N ALA A 24 3.01 -13.59 -10.17
CA ALA A 24 1.90 -13.61 -11.12
C ALA A 24 1.03 -14.88 -11.05
N SER A 25 1.57 -16.01 -10.60
CA SER A 25 0.92 -17.33 -10.73
C SER A 25 0.25 -17.86 -9.46
N ASP A 26 0.70 -17.48 -8.26
CA ASP A 26 0.09 -17.93 -7.00
C ASP A 26 0.27 -16.90 -5.85
N ALA A 27 -0.83 -16.61 -5.16
CA ALA A 27 -0.86 -15.69 -4.03
C ALA A 27 -0.11 -16.26 -2.81
N GLN A 28 -0.16 -17.57 -2.56
CA GLN A 28 0.38 -18.16 -1.33
C GLN A 28 1.91 -18.08 -1.20
N PRO A 29 2.71 -18.40 -2.23
CA PRO A 29 4.15 -18.19 -2.21
C PRO A 29 4.50 -16.71 -2.01
N SER A 30 3.77 -15.82 -2.67
CA SER A 30 3.96 -14.37 -2.60
C SER A 30 3.74 -13.81 -1.20
N ILE A 31 2.72 -14.30 -0.49
CA ILE A 31 2.44 -13.94 0.90
C ILE A 31 3.54 -14.46 1.81
N ALA A 32 3.93 -15.73 1.69
CA ALA A 32 4.99 -16.31 2.51
C ALA A 32 6.31 -15.53 2.35
N ILE A 33 6.59 -15.10 1.13
CA ILE A 33 7.72 -14.27 0.78
C ILE A 33 7.66 -12.89 1.44
N VAL A 34 6.54 -12.18 1.31
CA VAL A 34 6.36 -10.84 1.89
C VAL A 34 6.32 -10.89 3.40
N ARG A 35 5.71 -11.92 4.00
CA ARG A 35 5.58 -12.08 5.45
C ARG A 35 6.91 -12.42 6.13
N ASN A 36 7.76 -13.19 5.46
CA ASN A 36 9.07 -13.59 5.98
C ASN A 36 10.21 -12.65 5.54
N SER A 37 9.87 -11.45 5.05
CA SER A 37 10.88 -10.46 4.68
C SER A 37 11.60 -9.91 5.92
N ASP A 38 12.79 -9.36 5.70
CA ASP A 38 13.55 -8.76 6.78
C ASP A 38 12.77 -7.59 7.40
N PRO A 39 12.42 -7.65 8.71
CA PRO A 39 11.57 -6.64 9.33
C PRO A 39 12.23 -5.27 9.45
N PHE A 40 13.56 -5.18 9.34
CA PHE A 40 14.31 -3.92 9.45
C PHE A 40 14.64 -3.32 8.09
N LEU A 41 15.03 -4.15 7.12
CA LEU A 41 15.47 -3.69 5.80
C LEU A 41 14.31 -3.59 4.81
N ALA A 42 13.38 -4.54 4.85
CA ALA A 42 12.28 -4.65 3.90
C ALA A 42 11.02 -5.18 4.59
N PRO A 43 10.45 -4.46 5.57
CA PRO A 43 9.26 -4.93 6.26
C PRO A 43 8.10 -5.19 5.26
N PRO A 44 7.17 -6.10 5.56
CA PRO A 44 6.13 -6.54 4.63
C PRO A 44 5.38 -5.39 3.94
N TRP A 45 4.99 -4.37 4.70
CA TRP A 45 4.29 -3.19 4.17
C TRP A 45 5.12 -2.41 3.15
N ARG A 46 6.46 -2.38 3.28
CA ARG A 46 7.36 -1.66 2.38
C ARG A 46 7.46 -2.35 1.04
N ILE A 47 7.41 -3.67 1.02
CA ILE A 47 7.38 -4.45 -0.21
C ILE A 47 6.07 -4.20 -0.95
N ILE A 48 4.94 -4.23 -0.23
CA ILE A 48 3.62 -3.92 -0.80
C ILE A 48 3.61 -2.50 -1.35
N TYR A 49 4.08 -1.50 -0.60
CA TYR A 49 4.15 -0.12 -1.07
C TYR A 49 5.01 0.06 -2.33
N ARG A 50 6.15 -0.61 -2.43
CA ARG A 50 6.94 -0.61 -3.67
C ARG A 50 6.17 -1.24 -4.84
N MET A 51 5.41 -2.29 -4.56
CA MET A 51 4.59 -2.97 -5.54
C MET A 51 3.46 -2.10 -6.06
N ILE A 52 2.84 -1.23 -5.23
CA ILE A 52 1.85 -0.23 -5.69
C ILE A 52 2.40 0.57 -6.87
N ASN A 53 3.67 0.98 -6.80
CA ASN A 53 4.28 1.81 -7.83
C ASN A 53 4.72 1.03 -9.08
N SER A 54 4.99 -0.27 -8.98
CA SER A 54 5.44 -1.09 -10.12
C SER A 54 4.32 -1.90 -10.78
N ASP A 55 3.37 -2.39 -10.00
CA ASP A 55 2.24 -3.23 -10.41
C ASP A 55 1.07 -3.09 -9.41
N PRO A 56 0.18 -2.10 -9.60
CA PRO A 56 -0.99 -1.90 -8.75
C PRO A 56 -1.92 -3.12 -8.69
N SER A 57 -2.01 -3.91 -9.77
CA SER A 57 -2.88 -5.09 -9.82
C SER A 57 -2.38 -6.19 -8.90
N GLN A 58 -1.07 -6.41 -8.88
CA GLN A 58 -0.46 -7.36 -7.97
C GLN A 58 -0.54 -6.88 -6.52
N ALA A 59 -0.33 -5.58 -6.28
CA ALA A 59 -0.47 -5.00 -4.94
C ALA A 59 -1.87 -5.23 -4.36
N VAL A 60 -2.94 -5.01 -5.15
CA VAL A 60 -4.33 -5.32 -4.75
C VAL A 60 -4.47 -6.76 -4.32
N LYS A 61 -4.04 -7.73 -5.15
CA LYS A 61 -4.13 -9.16 -4.80
C LYS A 61 -3.45 -9.44 -3.47
N ILE A 62 -2.21 -8.97 -3.29
CA ILE A 62 -1.45 -9.21 -2.07
C ILE A 62 -2.14 -8.59 -0.85
N MET A 63 -2.64 -7.35 -0.96
CA MET A 63 -3.35 -6.68 0.13
C MET A 63 -4.64 -7.41 0.53
N SER A 64 -5.45 -7.85 -0.45
CA SER A 64 -6.66 -8.64 -0.22
C SER A 64 -6.35 -9.95 0.53
N GLU A 65 -5.26 -10.61 0.16
CA GLU A 65 -4.85 -11.86 0.77
C GLU A 65 -4.32 -11.68 2.19
N PHE A 66 -3.47 -10.68 2.43
CA PHE A 66 -3.02 -10.33 3.79
C PHE A 66 -4.21 -10.01 4.70
N HIS A 67 -5.20 -9.28 4.19
CA HIS A 67 -6.43 -9.06 4.92
C HIS A 67 -7.15 -10.38 5.26
N ARG A 68 -7.33 -11.27 4.27
CA ARG A 68 -8.05 -12.55 4.45
C ARG A 68 -7.42 -13.44 5.50
N ILE A 69 -6.10 -13.41 5.65
CA ILE A 69 -5.36 -14.18 6.67
C ILE A 69 -5.22 -13.46 8.01
N GLY A 70 -5.92 -12.33 8.20
CA GLY A 70 -5.97 -11.59 9.47
C GLY A 70 -4.85 -10.55 9.66
N GLU A 71 -3.96 -10.39 8.69
CA GLU A 71 -2.80 -9.47 8.74
C GLU A 71 -3.18 -8.06 8.27
N THR A 72 -4.28 -7.53 8.83
CA THR A 72 -4.84 -6.24 8.43
C THR A 72 -3.90 -5.06 8.69
N VAL A 73 -3.07 -5.15 9.74
CA VAL A 73 -2.13 -4.07 10.11
C VAL A 73 -1.12 -3.84 8.99
N ILE A 74 -0.64 -4.89 8.33
CA ILE A 74 0.30 -4.78 7.20
C ILE A 74 -0.34 -4.00 6.04
N VAL A 75 -1.62 -4.27 5.75
CA VAL A 75 -2.39 -3.56 4.71
C VAL A 75 -2.53 -2.08 5.07
N ALA A 76 -2.87 -1.79 6.34
CA ALA A 76 -3.01 -0.44 6.84
C ALA A 76 -1.69 0.36 6.79
N GLU A 77 -0.57 -0.26 7.15
CA GLU A 77 0.76 0.36 7.05
C GLU A 77 1.17 0.64 5.61
N ALA A 78 0.86 -0.27 4.68
CA ALA A 78 1.16 -0.08 3.27
C ALA A 78 0.36 1.11 2.68
N LEU A 79 -0.93 1.20 2.99
CA LEU A 79 -1.78 2.32 2.60
C LEU A 79 -1.26 3.66 3.15
N ALA A 80 -0.87 3.68 4.42
CA ALA A 80 -0.36 4.89 5.08
C ALA A 80 0.89 5.47 4.39
N GLN A 81 1.70 4.66 3.70
CA GLN A 81 2.87 5.17 2.99
C GLN A 81 2.53 6.12 1.84
N ILE A 82 1.31 6.03 1.29
CA ILE A 82 0.81 6.96 0.26
C ILE A 82 0.86 8.41 0.77
N ALA A 83 0.74 8.64 2.08
CA ALA A 83 0.79 9.98 2.67
C ALA A 83 2.06 10.78 2.33
N TYR A 84 3.16 10.10 1.99
CA TYR A 84 4.42 10.75 1.68
C TYR A 84 4.62 11.03 0.20
N ASP A 85 3.78 10.49 -0.69
CA ASP A 85 4.08 10.42 -2.12
C ASP A 85 4.03 11.78 -2.80
N ARG A 86 3.06 12.63 -2.44
CA ARG A 86 2.95 14.00 -2.96
C ARG A 86 4.20 14.82 -2.63
N ASP A 87 4.51 14.94 -1.34
CA ASP A 87 5.66 15.71 -0.86
C ASP A 87 6.98 15.18 -1.43
N ARG A 88 7.11 13.85 -1.60
CA ARG A 88 8.29 13.24 -2.22
C ARG A 88 8.41 13.61 -3.70
N LEU A 89 7.31 13.60 -4.43
CA LEU A 89 7.28 13.98 -5.85
C LEU A 89 7.58 15.46 -6.07
N GLU A 90 7.09 16.34 -5.19
CA GLU A 90 7.42 17.77 -5.22
C GLU A 90 8.93 18.00 -5.02
N ARG A 91 9.56 17.21 -4.16
CA ARG A 91 11.02 17.29 -3.93
C ARG A 91 11.84 16.66 -5.06
N SER A 92 11.33 15.62 -5.70
CA SER A 92 12.03 14.93 -6.79
C SER A 92 11.07 14.14 -7.68
N SER A 93 10.93 14.60 -8.92
CA SER A 93 10.19 13.90 -9.97
C SER A 93 10.91 12.64 -10.51
N LYS A 94 12.12 12.33 -10.03
CA LYS A 94 12.88 11.13 -10.42
C LYS A 94 12.59 9.92 -9.55
N LEU A 95 11.80 10.07 -8.49
CA LEU A 95 11.44 8.96 -7.62
C LEU A 95 10.48 8.02 -8.34
N PRO A 96 10.58 6.70 -8.14
CA PRO A 96 9.66 5.72 -8.71
C PRO A 96 8.35 5.70 -7.91
N ILE A 97 7.66 6.85 -7.86
CA ILE A 97 6.40 7.09 -7.15
C ILE A 97 5.40 7.68 -8.16
N SER A 98 4.13 7.31 -8.08
CA SER A 98 3.09 7.86 -8.97
C SER A 98 1.75 7.99 -8.26
N LEU A 99 1.18 9.20 -8.30
CA LEU A 99 -0.16 9.46 -7.79
C LEU A 99 -1.24 8.79 -8.67
N GLU A 100 -0.96 8.61 -9.97
CA GLU A 100 -1.78 7.82 -10.88
C GLU A 100 -1.82 6.35 -10.48
N ASN A 101 -0.68 5.76 -10.11
CA ASN A 101 -0.62 4.37 -9.65
C ASN A 101 -1.31 4.20 -8.29
N ASN A 102 -1.23 5.19 -7.40
CA ASN A 102 -2.02 5.22 -6.18
C ASN A 102 -3.53 5.26 -6.50
N ALA A 103 -3.93 6.07 -7.49
CA ALA A 103 -5.32 6.13 -7.95
C ALA A 103 -5.80 4.79 -8.53
N ASP A 104 -5.00 4.16 -9.39
CA ASP A 104 -5.30 2.85 -9.99
C ASP A 104 -5.42 1.75 -8.92
N LEU A 105 -4.52 1.73 -7.93
CA LEU A 105 -4.61 0.83 -6.78
C LEU A 105 -5.94 0.99 -6.04
N LEU A 106 -6.27 2.21 -5.63
CA LEU A 106 -7.48 2.49 -4.84
C LEU A 106 -8.75 2.13 -5.62
N ALA A 107 -8.80 2.47 -6.91
CA ALA A 107 -9.91 2.09 -7.78
C ALA A 107 -10.05 0.57 -7.89
N ARG A 108 -8.94 -0.16 -8.06
CA ARG A 108 -8.93 -1.62 -8.10
C ARG A 108 -9.39 -2.25 -6.79
N LEU A 109 -8.97 -1.72 -5.64
CA LEU A 109 -9.43 -2.19 -4.33
C LEU A 109 -10.94 -2.01 -4.17
N VAL A 110 -11.51 -0.89 -4.63
CA VAL A 110 -12.97 -0.70 -4.65
C VAL A 110 -13.66 -1.72 -5.54
N ILE A 111 -13.08 -2.04 -6.70
CA ILE A 111 -13.66 -3.02 -7.64
C ILE A 111 -13.57 -4.45 -7.10
N SER A 112 -12.45 -4.83 -6.48
CA SER A 112 -12.20 -6.21 -6.03
C SER A 112 -12.82 -6.52 -4.67
N GLU A 113 -12.76 -5.59 -3.72
CA GLU A 113 -13.17 -5.82 -2.32
C GLU A 113 -14.41 -5.00 -1.90
N GLY A 114 -14.76 -3.95 -2.65
CA GLY A 114 -15.89 -3.07 -2.36
C GLY A 114 -15.51 -1.80 -1.58
N GLU A 115 -16.46 -0.86 -1.52
CA GLU A 115 -16.27 0.44 -0.85
C GLU A 115 -16.09 0.30 0.65
N ASP A 116 -16.98 -0.47 1.30
CA ASP A 116 -16.97 -0.69 2.76
C ASP A 116 -15.63 -1.29 3.20
N TRP A 117 -15.07 -2.16 2.38
CA TRP A 117 -13.76 -2.75 2.62
C TRP A 117 -12.67 -1.67 2.61
N LEU A 118 -12.60 -0.86 1.56
CA LEU A 118 -11.58 0.19 1.44
C LEU A 118 -11.73 1.23 2.56
N GLU A 119 -12.95 1.65 2.85
CA GLU A 119 -13.26 2.55 3.96
C GLU A 119 -12.74 1.99 5.29
N ALA A 120 -13.05 0.73 5.60
CA ALA A 120 -12.62 0.10 6.84
C ALA A 120 -11.10 -0.04 6.92
N ARG A 121 -10.40 -0.31 5.81
CA ARG A 121 -8.92 -0.41 5.81
C ARG A 121 -8.26 0.95 5.95
N LEU A 122 -8.80 1.99 5.32
CA LEU A 122 -8.36 3.37 5.51
C LEU A 122 -8.58 3.81 6.95
N ARG A 123 -9.72 3.48 7.57
CA ARG A 123 -10.00 3.79 8.98
C ARG A 123 -8.96 3.15 9.92
N VAL A 124 -8.66 1.87 9.75
CA VAL A 124 -7.59 1.20 10.54
C VAL A 124 -6.22 1.88 10.33
N SER A 125 -5.93 2.32 9.11
CA SER A 125 -4.70 3.08 8.80
C SER A 125 -4.67 4.43 9.51
N VAL A 126 -5.80 5.15 9.55
CA VAL A 126 -5.94 6.44 10.25
C VAL A 126 -5.74 6.24 11.75
N GLU A 127 -6.46 5.29 12.38
CA GLU A 127 -6.37 4.99 13.81
C GLU A 127 -4.93 4.62 14.22
N LEU A 128 -4.27 3.77 13.43
CA LEU A 128 -2.89 3.37 13.67
C LEU A 128 -1.94 4.58 13.68
N PHE A 129 -2.04 5.46 12.68
CA PHE A 129 -1.13 6.60 12.56
C PHE A 129 -1.51 7.77 13.46
N GLN A 130 -2.77 7.90 13.86
CA GLN A 130 -3.18 8.79 14.95
C GLN A 130 -2.50 8.39 16.26
N GLY A 131 -2.47 7.09 16.58
CA GLY A 131 -1.73 6.58 17.75
C GLY A 131 -0.23 6.91 17.68
N ARG A 132 0.39 6.73 16.50
CA ARG A 132 1.80 7.09 16.27
C ARG A 132 2.08 8.59 16.37
N MET A 133 1.16 9.43 15.91
CA MET A 133 1.26 10.89 16.07
C MET A 133 1.24 11.27 17.55
N ILE A 134 0.32 10.71 18.34
CA ILE A 134 0.24 10.95 19.79
C ILE A 134 1.52 10.50 20.50
N ALA A 135 2.12 9.40 20.03
CA ALA A 135 3.41 8.89 20.52
C ALA A 135 4.64 9.67 20.01
N ASN A 136 4.47 10.70 19.17
CA ASN A 136 5.53 11.46 18.49
C ASN A 136 6.44 10.60 17.59
N GLU A 137 5.93 9.48 17.06
CA GLU A 137 6.67 8.60 16.14
C GLU A 137 6.58 9.07 14.68
N VAL A 138 5.55 9.86 14.35
CA VAL A 138 5.34 10.47 13.02
C VAL A 138 5.00 11.95 13.15
N ASN A 139 5.10 12.69 12.04
CA ASN A 139 4.84 14.13 11.99
C ASN A 139 3.38 14.45 12.40
N PRO A 140 3.12 15.53 13.18
CA PRO A 140 1.77 15.95 13.54
C PRO A 140 0.84 16.22 12.36
N ASP A 141 1.36 16.59 11.19
CA ASP A 141 0.58 16.87 9.98
C ASP A 141 0.37 15.61 9.14
N PHE A 142 0.73 14.42 9.64
CA PHE A 142 0.70 13.18 8.87
C PHE A 142 -0.70 12.86 8.32
N LEU A 143 -1.74 12.95 9.15
CA LEU A 143 -3.10 12.60 8.72
C LEU A 143 -3.65 13.58 7.68
N ASP A 144 -3.29 14.86 7.78
CA ASP A 144 -3.65 15.86 6.77
C ASP A 144 -2.96 15.56 5.44
N ASN A 145 -1.65 15.33 5.46
CA ASN A 145 -0.89 14.94 4.26
C ASN A 145 -1.41 13.63 3.67
N TYR A 146 -1.82 12.69 4.52
CA TYR A 146 -2.37 11.42 4.08
C TYR A 146 -3.69 11.60 3.33
N ARG A 147 -4.65 12.28 3.94
CA ARG A 147 -5.94 12.60 3.32
C ARG A 147 -5.75 13.34 2.00
N GLU A 148 -4.95 14.40 2.01
CA GLU A 148 -4.77 15.22 0.82
C GLU A 148 -4.09 14.45 -0.31
N THR A 149 -3.10 13.61 -0.01
CA THR A 149 -2.45 12.79 -1.04
C THR A 149 -3.42 11.77 -1.63
N LEU A 150 -4.31 11.19 -0.82
CA LEU A 150 -5.38 10.32 -1.32
C LEU A 150 -6.38 11.08 -2.22
N GLU A 151 -6.81 12.28 -1.81
CA GLU A 151 -7.73 13.12 -2.58
C GLU A 151 -7.11 13.59 -3.91
N VAL A 152 -5.84 13.99 -3.90
CA VAL A 152 -5.10 14.34 -5.12
C VAL A 152 -4.96 13.10 -6.02
N SER A 153 -4.61 11.94 -5.46
CA SER A 153 -4.55 10.69 -6.24
C SER A 153 -5.90 10.38 -6.89
N ALA A 154 -7.01 10.51 -6.15
CA ALA A 154 -8.36 10.30 -6.67
C ALA A 154 -8.69 11.22 -7.87
N SER A 155 -8.11 12.42 -7.92
CA SER A 155 -8.34 13.37 -9.03
C SER A 155 -7.77 12.91 -10.39
N HIS A 156 -6.91 11.89 -10.40
CA HIS A 156 -6.41 11.26 -11.64
C HIS A 156 -7.40 10.27 -12.26
N LEU A 157 -8.51 9.94 -11.59
CA LEU A 157 -9.55 9.07 -12.11
C LEU A 157 -10.60 9.86 -12.92
N ASP A 158 -11.50 9.14 -13.60
CA ASP A 158 -12.69 9.78 -14.18
C ASP A 158 -13.56 10.41 -13.09
N LYS A 159 -14.38 11.41 -13.47
CA LYS A 159 -15.17 12.22 -12.53
C LYS A 159 -16.03 11.37 -11.59
N SER A 160 -16.61 10.27 -12.07
CA SER A 160 -17.48 9.42 -11.26
C SER A 160 -16.67 8.63 -10.24
N SER A 161 -15.59 8.00 -10.69
CA SER A 161 -14.69 7.23 -9.82
C SER A 161 -13.98 8.12 -8.80
N ALA A 162 -13.52 9.30 -9.21
CA ALA A 162 -12.94 10.30 -8.32
C ALA A 162 -13.92 10.70 -7.22
N SER A 163 -15.16 11.07 -7.59
CA SER A 163 -16.19 11.48 -6.62
C SER A 163 -16.53 10.36 -5.63
N ARG A 164 -16.61 9.12 -6.12
CA ARG A 164 -16.84 7.93 -5.30
C ARG A 164 -15.69 7.72 -4.31
N LEU A 165 -14.44 7.76 -4.78
CA LEU A 165 -13.26 7.55 -3.94
C LEU A 165 -13.09 8.66 -2.90
N THR A 166 -13.31 9.93 -3.27
CA THR A 166 -13.32 11.06 -2.32
C THR A 166 -14.37 10.84 -1.22
N ALA A 167 -15.57 10.34 -1.54
CA ALA A 167 -16.58 10.06 -0.53
C ALA A 167 -16.15 8.95 0.45
N ILE A 168 -15.49 7.90 -0.04
CA ILE A 168 -14.92 6.84 0.81
C ILE A 168 -13.83 7.40 1.73
N ILE A 169 -12.90 8.21 1.19
CA ILE A 169 -11.83 8.84 1.95
C ILE A 169 -12.42 9.71 3.07
N ARG A 170 -13.40 10.56 2.77
CA ARG A 170 -14.03 11.42 3.79
C ARG A 170 -14.62 10.62 4.95
N ARG A 171 -15.36 9.54 4.66
CA ARG A 171 -15.95 8.68 5.69
C ARG A 171 -14.89 7.93 6.52
N ALA A 172 -13.79 7.51 5.89
CA ALA A 172 -12.70 6.85 6.59
C ALA A 172 -11.96 7.80 7.57
N PHE A 173 -11.91 9.10 7.25
CA PHE A 173 -11.32 10.15 8.09
C PHE A 173 -12.34 10.87 8.98
N GLU A 174 -13.57 10.35 9.08
CA GLU A 174 -14.67 10.92 9.89
C GLU A 174 -15.03 12.38 9.51
N LEU A 175 -14.82 12.73 8.25
CA LEU A 175 -15.19 14.03 7.70
C LEU A 175 -16.60 13.97 7.10
N SER A 176 -17.44 14.95 7.46
CA SER A 176 -18.84 15.07 7.04
C SER A 176 -18.99 15.58 5.60
#